data_AF-A0A256XGI7-F1
#
_entry.id   AF-A0A256XGI7-F1
#
_cell.length_a   1.000
_cell.length_b   1.000
_cell.length_c   1.000
_cell.angle_alpha   90.00
_cell.angle_beta   90.00
_cell.angle_gamma   90.00
#
_symmetry.space_group_name_H-M   'P 1'
#
loop_
_entity.id
_entity.type
_entity.pdbx_description
1 polymer ?
#
loop_
_entity_poly.entity_id
_entity_poly.type
_entity_poly.pdbx_seq_one_letter_code
_entity_poly.pdbx_strand_id
1 'polypeptide(L)'
;MQIDAKLALLILEELALRNGRVRKKYLKTYRMLTYWKGSEYSRKILNKLVEGRYLKIDGEYIVLLKTFKVNKSLNSIYREMRKVLASTS
;
A
#
# COMPACT_ATOMS: atom_id res chain seq x y z
N MET A 1 -14.56 7.74 -1.58
CA MET A 1 -13.79 7.97 -0.33
C MET A 1 -13.41 6.66 0.39
N GLN A 2 -14.28 5.64 0.50
CA GLN A 2 -13.95 4.36 1.16
C GLN A 2 -12.89 3.51 0.43
N ILE A 3 -12.87 3.53 -0.91
CA ILE A 3 -11.96 2.69 -1.72
C ILE A 3 -10.49 3.12 -1.54
N ASP A 4 -10.19 4.42 -1.62
CA ASP A 4 -8.84 4.95 -1.39
C ASP A 4 -8.28 4.51 -0.03
N ALA A 5 -9.10 4.60 1.02
CA ALA A 5 -8.72 4.18 2.37
C ALA A 5 -8.43 2.67 2.44
N LYS A 6 -9.22 1.87 1.72
CA LYS A 6 -9.00 0.42 1.63
C LYS A 6 -7.70 0.08 0.90
N LEU A 7 -7.41 0.73 -0.21
CA LEU A 7 -6.16 0.56 -0.97
C LEU A 7 -4.95 0.98 -0.12
N ALA A 8 -5.06 2.11 0.60
CA ALA A 8 -4.04 2.58 1.52
C ALA A 8 -3.79 1.60 2.67
N LEU A 9 -4.85 1.02 3.25
CA LEU A 9 -4.74 0.01 4.29
C LEU A 9 -4.01 -1.25 3.79
N LEU A 10 -4.35 -1.74 2.60
CA LEU A 10 -3.68 -2.91 2.02
C LEU A 10 -2.18 -2.69 1.78
N ILE A 11 -1.78 -1.46 1.43
CA ILE A 11 -0.36 -1.07 1.34
C ILE A 11 0.32 -1.17 2.70
N LEU A 12 -0.31 -0.63 3.75
CA LEU A 12 0.21 -0.67 5.12
C LEU A 12 0.28 -2.10 5.67
N GLU A 13 -0.73 -2.93 5.39
CA GLU A 13 -0.75 -4.34 5.78
C GLU A 13 0.40 -5.11 5.13
N GLU A 14 0.66 -4.90 3.82
CA GLU A 14 1.83 -5.52 3.17
C GLU A 14 3.15 -5.04 3.80
N LEU A 15 3.29 -3.73 4.04
CA LEU A 15 4.49 -3.17 4.67
C LEU A 15 4.76 -3.80 6.03
N ALA A 16 3.72 -3.92 6.87
CA ALA A 16 3.83 -4.51 8.19
C ALA A 16 4.27 -5.98 8.13
N LEU A 17 3.73 -6.77 7.20
CA LEU A 17 4.18 -8.16 6.97
C LEU A 17 5.59 -8.27 6.37
N ARG A 18 6.13 -7.18 5.82
CA ARG A 18 7.51 -7.08 5.31
C ARG A 18 8.45 -6.40 6.33
N ASN A 19 8.18 -6.56 7.63
CA ASN A 19 8.96 -5.98 8.73
C ASN A 19 9.04 -4.45 8.68
N GLY A 20 8.02 -3.79 8.10
CA GLY A 20 7.90 -2.34 8.09
C GLY A 20 8.87 -1.61 7.16
N ARG A 21 9.70 -2.29 6.37
CA ARG A 21 10.62 -1.64 5.42
C ARG A 21 10.75 -2.44 4.14
N VAL A 22 10.45 -1.81 3.00
CA VAL A 22 10.59 -2.45 1.69
C VAL A 22 11.05 -1.45 0.64
N ARG A 23 11.81 -1.89 -0.36
CA ARG A 23 12.04 -1.05 -1.55
C ARG A 23 10.73 -0.88 -2.32
N LYS A 24 10.47 0.32 -2.84
CA LYS A 24 9.27 0.66 -3.63
C LYS A 24 9.03 -0.33 -4.77
N LYS A 25 10.09 -0.79 -5.45
CA LYS A 25 10.00 -1.79 -6.53
C LYS A 25 9.55 -3.19 -6.10
N TYR A 26 9.60 -3.50 -4.81
CA TYR A 26 9.17 -4.78 -4.23
C TYR A 26 7.85 -4.69 -3.45
N LEU A 27 7.28 -3.49 -3.32
CA LEU A 27 5.97 -3.30 -2.71
C LEU A 27 4.87 -3.63 -3.74
N LYS A 28 4.33 -4.85 -3.67
CA LYS A 28 3.49 -5.40 -4.74
C LYS A 28 2.13 -4.71 -4.81
N THR A 29 1.51 -4.38 -3.68
CA THR A 29 0.26 -3.61 -3.61
C THR A 29 0.41 -2.26 -4.28
N TYR A 30 1.48 -1.53 -4.01
CA TYR A 30 1.78 -0.27 -4.69
C TYR A 30 1.95 -0.46 -6.20
N ARG A 31 2.71 -1.47 -6.63
CA ARG A 31 2.87 -1.77 -8.06
C ARG A 31 1.57 -2.13 -8.76
N MET A 32 0.71 -2.91 -8.11
CA MET A 32 -0.61 -3.25 -8.64
C MET A 32 -1.48 -2.01 -8.78
N LEU A 33 -1.46 -1.12 -7.78
CA LEU A 33 -2.16 0.15 -7.81
C LEU A 33 -1.68 1.02 -8.98
N THR A 34 -0.35 1.16 -9.13
CA THR A 34 0.26 1.91 -10.22
C THR A 34 -0.12 1.34 -11.58
N TYR A 35 -0.13 0.01 -11.72
CA TYR A 35 -0.50 -0.66 -12.98
C TYR A 35 -1.96 -0.41 -13.36
N TRP A 36 -2.88 -0.46 -12.40
CA TRP A 36 -4.33 -0.33 -12.68
C TRP A 36 -4.84 1.10 -12.75
N LYS A 37 -4.32 2.00 -11.90
CA LYS A 37 -4.84 3.38 -11.74
C LYS A 37 -3.85 4.46 -12.17
N GLY A 38 -2.66 4.07 -12.61
CA GLY A 38 -1.61 4.99 -13.03
C GLY A 38 -0.70 5.46 -11.87
N SER A 39 0.45 6.00 -12.26
CA SER A 39 1.50 6.46 -11.35
C SER A 39 1.04 7.63 -10.48
N GLU A 40 0.31 8.59 -11.05
CA GLU A 40 -0.19 9.77 -10.34
C GLU A 40 -1.14 9.39 -9.20
N TYR A 41 -2.13 8.53 -9.47
CA TYR A 41 -3.07 8.07 -8.45
C TYR A 41 -2.36 7.31 -7.33
N SER A 42 -1.44 6.41 -7.68
CA SER A 42 -0.67 5.66 -6.70
C SER A 42 0.22 6.55 -5.83
N ARG A 43 0.82 7.60 -6.41
CA ARG A 43 1.61 8.61 -5.69
C ARG A 43 0.73 9.45 -4.77
N LYS A 44 -0.49 9.82 -5.18
CA LYS A 44 -1.46 10.52 -4.33
C LYS A 44 -1.81 9.73 -3.07
N ILE A 45 -2.03 8.41 -3.20
CA ILE A 45 -2.29 7.55 -2.03
C ILE A 45 -1.06 7.48 -1.11
N LEU A 46 0.14 7.29 -1.65
CA LEU A 46 1.37 7.29 -0.84
C LEU A 46 1.58 8.63 -0.12
N ASN A 47 1.40 9.75 -0.81
CA ASN A 47 1.58 11.08 -0.21
C ASN A 47 0.64 11.31 0.97
N LYS A 48 -0.64 10.92 0.86
CA LYS A 48 -1.58 10.96 1.99
C LYS A 48 -1.12 10.11 3.18
N LEU A 49 -0.50 8.96 2.93
CA LEU A 49 0.06 8.11 4.00
C LEU A 49 1.30 8.74 4.66
N VAL A 50 2.12 9.46 3.89
CA VAL A 50 3.25 10.25 4.39
C VAL A 50 2.76 11.42 5.25
N GLU A 51 1.80 12.21 4.73
CA GLU A 51 1.18 13.34 5.42
C GLU A 51 0.56 12.89 6.75
N GLY A 52 -0.12 11.74 6.76
CA GLY A 52 -0.70 11.12 7.96
C GLY A 52 0.31 10.47 8.91
N ARG A 53 1.62 10.55 8.62
CA ARG A 53 2.71 9.93 9.40
C ARG A 53 2.52 8.43 9.63
N TYR A 54 1.95 7.71 8.66
CA TYR A 54 1.83 6.25 8.71
C TYR A 54 3.08 5.57 8.16
N LEU A 55 3.72 6.22 7.18
CA LEU A 55 4.97 5.78 6.58
C LEU A 55 5.83 7.00 6.23
N LYS A 56 7.11 6.75 5.91
CA LYS A 56 8.01 7.69 5.26
C LYS A 56 8.63 7.06 4.01
N ILE A 57 9.09 7.91 3.10
CA ILE A 57 9.90 7.51 1.95
C ILE A 57 11.35 7.87 2.28
N ASP A 58 12.24 6.88 2.21
CA ASP A 58 13.66 6.99 2.51
C ASP A 58 14.46 6.49 1.29
N GLY A 59 14.72 7.41 0.36
CA GLY A 59 15.28 7.10 -0.96
C GLY A 59 14.38 6.12 -1.73
N GLU A 60 14.90 4.91 -2.01
CA GLU A 60 14.13 3.84 -2.66
C GLU A 60 13.20 3.07 -1.72
N TYR A 61 13.30 3.29 -0.41
CA TYR A 61 12.58 2.53 0.60
C TYR A 61 11.29 3.24 1.03
N ILE A 62 10.30 2.43 1.35
CA ILE A 62 9.08 2.83 2.03
C ILE A 62 9.16 2.19 3.42
N VAL A 63 9.07 3.02 4.45
CA VAL A 63 9.27 2.64 5.85
C VAL A 63 8.03 2.98 6.65
N LEU A 64 7.46 1.99 7.31
CA LEU A 64 6.34 2.10 8.23
C LEU A 64 6.78 2.85 9.50
N LEU A 65 5.98 3.82 9.94
CA LEU A 65 6.26 4.62 11.14
C LEU A 65 5.47 4.17 12.37
N LYS A 66 4.44 3.36 12.18
CA LYS A 66 3.54 2.88 13.24
C LYS A 66 3.41 1.37 13.19
N THR A 67 3.28 0.70 14.33
CA THR A 67 3.05 -0.75 14.37
C THR A 67 1.62 -1.08 13.94
N PHE A 68 1.48 -2.04 13.03
CA PHE A 68 0.18 -2.57 12.60
C PHE A 68 0.10 -4.06 12.89
N LYS A 69 -0.94 -4.50 13.59
CA LYS A 69 -1.25 -5.92 13.74
C LYS A 69 -2.00 -6.39 12.50
N VAL A 70 -1.39 -7.31 11.75
CA VAL A 70 -1.97 -7.85 10.51
C VAL A 70 -2.30 -9.32 10.73
N ASN A 71 -3.59 -9.66 10.67
CA ASN A 71 -4.09 -11.03 10.83
C ASN A 71 -4.25 -11.78 9.49
N LYS A 72 -3.70 -11.22 8.41
CA LYS A 72 -3.82 -11.76 7.04
C LYS A 72 -2.48 -12.21 6.51
N SER A 73 -2.47 -13.16 5.58
CA SER A 73 -1.29 -13.49 4.79
C SER A 73 -1.10 -12.51 3.63
N LEU A 74 0.13 -12.40 3.11
CA LEU A 74 0.45 -11.60 1.92
C LEU A 74 -0.43 -11.97 0.72
N ASN A 75 -0.66 -13.27 0.49
CA ASN A 75 -1.51 -13.75 -0.59
C ASN A 75 -2.96 -13.28 -0.45
N SER A 76 -3.48 -13.21 0.78
CA SER A 76 -4.82 -12.69 1.04
C SER A 76 -4.90 -11.19 0.72
N ILE A 77 -3.90 -10.39 1.13
CA ILE A 77 -3.82 -8.96 0.83
C ILE A 77 -3.80 -8.74 -0.69
N TYR A 78 -2.98 -9.50 -1.43
CA TYR A 78 -2.90 -9.35 -2.90
C TYR A 78 -4.20 -9.74 -3.61
N ARG A 79 -4.89 -10.77 -3.11
CA ARG A 79 -6.20 -11.15 -3.64
C ARG A 79 -7.24 -10.06 -3.38
N GLU A 80 -7.25 -9.50 -2.17
CA GLU A 80 -8.17 -8.43 -1.78
C GLU A 80 -7.90 -7.16 -2.58
N MET A 81 -6.62 -6.78 -2.76
CA MET A 81 -6.21 -5.66 -3.61
C MET A 81 -6.73 -5.81 -5.04
N ARG A 82 -6.61 -6.99 -5.65
CA ARG A 82 -7.17 -7.25 -6.98
C ARG A 82 -8.68 -7.07 -7.03
N LYS A 83 -9.39 -7.60 -6.02
CA LYS A 83 -10.87 -7.47 -5.94
C LYS A 83 -11.29 -6.00 -5.87
N VAL A 84 -10.63 -5.21 -5.02
CA VAL A 84 -10.93 -3.77 -4.88
C VAL A 84 -10.62 -3.03 -6.19
N LEU A 85 -9.48 -3.30 -6.81
CA LEU A 85 -9.14 -2.65 -8.08
C LEU A 85 -10.14 -3.01 -9.19
N ALA A 86 -10.55 -4.28 -9.28
CA ALA A 86 -11.54 -4.78 -10.24
C ALA A 86 -12.94 -4.19 -10.02
N SER A 87 -13.35 -3.92 -8.79
CA SER A 87 -14.66 -3.31 -8.48
C SER A 87 -14.70 -1.80 -8.71
N THR A 88 -13.57 -1.18 -9.09
CA THR A 88 -13.47 0.27 -9.33
C THR A 88 -13.23 0.58 -10.81
N SER A 89 -13.37 -0.41 -11.69
CA SER A 89 -13.22 -0.31 -13.13
C SER A 89 -14.57 -0.09 -13.81
#